data_AF-A0A7X7B7J3-F1
#
_entry.id   AF-A0A7X7B7J3-F1
#
_cell.length_a   1.000
_cell.length_b   1.000
_cell.length_c   1.000
_cell.angle_alpha   90.00
_cell.angle_beta   90.00
_cell.angle_gamma   90.00
#
_symmetry.space_group_name_H-M   'P 1'
#
loop_
_entity.id
_entity.type
_entity.pdbx_description
1 polymer ?
#
loop_
_entity_poly.entity_id
_entity_poly.type
_entity_poly.pdbx_seq_one_letter_code
_entity_poly.pdbx_strand_id
1 'polypeptide(L)'
;LVLFLTGVNVGFLPAGNFLASELASNYNMLLIPLGIVIGYFIVIVEPSVHVLVKEVETITSGAISQRAMLTGLSIGIGLSVCISMVRVITGISILWFLIPGYVLALALTFVVPKIFTGIAFDSGGVCSGPMSATFLLPFAMGASEALGGNVLMDAFGIIAMVTMTPLITIQILGLVYKKRMIEAGEAKPIDKIEAEEDIIEYEEANLANE
;
A
#
# COMPACT_ATOMS: atom_id res chain seq x y z
N LEU A 1 -1.81 -10.47 20.10
CA LEU A 1 -0.57 -10.81 19.37
C LEU A 1 -0.28 -12.31 19.35
N VAL A 2 -0.15 -13.00 20.50
CA VAL A 2 0.20 -14.43 20.54
C VAL A 2 -0.77 -15.30 19.72
N LEU A 3 -2.09 -15.14 19.89
CA LEU A 3 -3.08 -15.89 19.10
C LEU A 3 -2.96 -15.66 17.59
N PHE A 4 -2.66 -14.43 17.17
CA PHE A 4 -2.42 -14.09 15.76
C PHE A 4 -1.17 -14.78 15.22
N LEU A 5 -0.04 -14.68 15.93
CA LEU A 5 1.21 -15.31 15.51
C LEU A 5 1.11 -16.84 15.48
N THR A 6 0.37 -17.45 16.42
CA THR A 6 0.09 -18.88 16.38
C THR A 6 -0.74 -19.26 15.16
N GLY A 7 -1.80 -18.51 14.85
CA GLY A 7 -2.62 -18.74 13.66
C GLY A 7 -1.84 -18.55 12.36
N VAL A 8 -0.95 -17.56 12.31
CA VAL A 8 -0.03 -17.33 11.18
C VAL A 8 0.95 -18.48 11.00
N ASN A 9 1.63 -18.90 12.07
CA ASN A 9 2.66 -19.93 12.00
C ASN A 9 2.10 -21.31 11.63
N VAL A 10 0.89 -21.63 12.10
CA VAL A 10 0.26 -22.93 11.84
C VAL A 10 -0.60 -22.93 10.58
N GLY A 11 -1.16 -21.77 10.19
CA GLY A 11 -2.09 -21.63 9.08
C GLY A 11 -1.50 -20.93 7.87
N PHE A 12 -1.36 -19.60 7.94
CA PHE A 12 -1.06 -18.75 6.77
C PHE A 12 0.32 -19.02 6.15
N LEU A 13 1.37 -19.17 6.96
CA LEU A 13 2.72 -19.45 6.46
C LEU A 13 2.79 -20.76 5.66
N PRO A 14 2.42 -21.93 6.21
CA PRO A 14 2.48 -23.18 5.46
C PRO A 14 1.50 -23.20 4.28
N ALA A 15 0.31 -22.62 4.41
CA ALA A 15 -0.66 -22.57 3.32
C ALA A 15 -0.16 -21.73 2.14
N GLY A 16 0.41 -20.55 2.41
CA GLY A 16 0.98 -19.67 1.38
C GLY A 16 2.13 -20.33 0.63
N ASN A 17 3.09 -20.92 1.36
CA ASN A 17 4.23 -21.60 0.74
C ASN A 17 3.78 -22.82 -0.07
N PHE A 18 2.95 -23.69 0.50
CA PHE A 18 2.47 -24.90 -0.20
C PHE A 18 1.69 -24.57 -1.47
N LEU A 19 0.72 -23.64 -1.39
CA LEU A 19 -0.09 -23.22 -2.54
C LEU A 19 0.78 -22.68 -3.67
N ALA A 20 1.73 -21.81 -3.33
CA ALA A 20 2.61 -21.20 -4.31
C ALA A 20 3.59 -22.20 -4.93
N SER A 21 4.16 -23.09 -4.12
CA SER A 21 5.11 -24.12 -4.56
C SER A 21 4.46 -25.12 -5.52
N GLU A 22 3.24 -25.58 -5.21
CA GLU A 22 2.49 -26.50 -6.07
C GLU A 22 2.12 -25.85 -7.40
N LEU A 23 1.68 -24.59 -7.37
CA LEU A 23 1.37 -23.83 -8.58
C LEU A 23 2.61 -23.51 -9.39
N ALA A 24 3.71 -23.11 -8.76
CA ALA A 24 4.95 -22.80 -9.43
C ALA A 24 5.56 -24.02 -10.15
N SER A 25 5.46 -25.20 -9.54
CA SER A 25 5.99 -26.44 -10.10
C SER A 25 5.21 -26.93 -11.34
N ASN A 26 3.88 -26.82 -11.31
CA ASN A 26 3.01 -27.43 -12.33
C ASN A 26 2.39 -26.41 -13.30
N TYR A 27 2.11 -25.19 -12.84
CA TYR A 27 1.32 -24.16 -13.53
C TYR A 27 1.82 -22.74 -13.21
N ASN A 28 3.12 -22.48 -13.37
CA ASN A 28 3.75 -21.22 -12.94
C ASN A 28 3.03 -19.95 -13.42
N MET A 29 2.45 -19.94 -14.63
CA MET A 29 1.69 -18.80 -15.16
C MET A 29 0.45 -18.46 -14.33
N LEU A 30 -0.14 -19.41 -13.60
CA LEU A 30 -1.29 -19.15 -12.72
C LEU A 30 -0.93 -18.25 -11.53
N LEU A 31 0.35 -18.15 -11.16
CA LEU A 31 0.81 -17.25 -10.09
C LEU A 31 0.47 -15.79 -10.39
N ILE A 32 0.45 -15.39 -11.67
CA ILE A 32 0.20 -14.00 -12.09
C ILE A 32 -1.25 -13.57 -11.78
N PRO A 33 -2.30 -14.20 -12.36
CA PRO A 33 -3.68 -13.84 -12.06
C PRO A 33 -4.04 -14.13 -10.59
N LEU A 34 -3.49 -15.19 -10.00
CA LEU A 34 -3.72 -15.48 -8.59
C LEU A 34 -3.11 -14.40 -7.69
N GLY A 35 -1.93 -13.89 -8.04
CA GLY A 35 -1.27 -12.78 -7.36
C GLY A 35 -2.13 -11.52 -7.33
N ILE A 36 -2.83 -11.21 -8.42
CA ILE A 36 -3.79 -10.09 -8.45
C ILE A 36 -4.90 -10.32 -7.42
N VAL A 37 -5.50 -11.51 -7.42
CA VAL A 37 -6.62 -11.84 -6.52
C VAL A 37 -6.17 -11.78 -5.07
N ILE A 38 -5.04 -12.41 -4.74
CA ILE A 38 -4.46 -12.39 -3.40
C ILE A 38 -4.15 -10.96 -2.97
N GLY A 39 -3.44 -10.18 -3.81
CA GLY A 39 -3.06 -8.81 -3.49
C GLY A 39 -4.27 -7.88 -3.34
N TYR A 40 -5.36 -8.12 -4.08
CA TYR A 40 -6.60 -7.37 -3.91
C TYR A 40 -7.28 -7.68 -2.57
N PHE A 41 -7.46 -8.96 -2.24
CA PHE A 41 -8.16 -9.36 -1.02
C PHE A 41 -7.34 -9.13 0.25
N ILE A 42 -6.01 -9.18 0.18
CA ILE A 42 -5.19 -8.98 1.37
C ILE A 42 -5.33 -7.55 1.92
N VAL A 43 -5.47 -6.57 1.02
CA VAL A 43 -5.74 -5.17 1.39
C VAL A 43 -7.11 -5.03 2.05
N ILE A 44 -8.12 -5.73 1.53
CA ILE A 44 -9.48 -5.71 2.09
C ILE A 44 -9.51 -6.35 3.48
N VAL A 45 -8.70 -7.38 3.73
CA VAL A 45 -8.69 -8.09 5.01
C VAL A 45 -7.74 -7.44 6.03
N GLU A 46 -6.76 -6.66 5.60
CA GLU A 46 -5.79 -6.00 6.47
C GLU A 46 -6.47 -4.94 7.37
N PRO A 47 -6.57 -5.16 8.70
CA PRO A 47 -7.29 -4.27 9.60
C PRO A 47 -6.64 -2.88 9.67
N SER A 48 -5.31 -2.80 9.57
CA SER A 48 -4.59 -1.53 9.62
C SER A 48 -4.93 -0.62 8.44
N VAL A 49 -5.25 -1.20 7.26
CA VAL A 49 -5.70 -0.42 6.10
C VAL A 49 -7.07 0.21 6.36
N HIS A 50 -7.99 -0.49 7.04
CA HIS A 50 -9.29 0.06 7.41
C HIS A 50 -9.18 1.24 8.37
N VAL A 51 -8.23 1.19 9.30
CA VAL A 51 -7.92 2.31 10.19
C VAL A 51 -7.41 3.49 9.38
N LEU A 52 -6.44 3.28 8.49
CA LEU A 52 -5.89 4.33 7.62
C LEU A 52 -6.97 5.01 6.77
N VAL A 53 -7.80 4.26 6.04
CA VAL A 53 -8.80 4.89 5.16
C VAL A 53 -9.85 5.67 5.95
N LYS A 54 -10.16 5.26 7.18
CA LYS A 54 -11.05 5.98 8.08
C LYS A 54 -10.42 7.28 8.60
N GLU A 55 -9.16 7.24 9.00
CA GLU A 55 -8.43 8.45 9.42
C GLU A 55 -8.33 9.45 8.26
N VAL A 56 -8.02 8.97 7.06
CA VAL A 56 -7.94 9.82 5.87
C VAL A 56 -9.30 10.45 5.53
N GLU A 57 -10.39 9.69 5.58
CA GLU A 57 -11.73 10.27 5.35
C GLU A 57 -12.08 11.33 6.41
N THR A 58 -11.66 11.12 7.66
CA THR A 58 -11.91 12.06 8.76
C THR A 58 -11.13 13.35 8.59
N ILE A 59 -9.81 13.26 8.36
CA ILE A 59 -8.93 14.43 8.20
C ILE A 59 -9.27 15.20 6.90
N THR A 60 -9.71 14.49 5.86
CA THR A 60 -10.13 15.13 4.61
C THR A 60 -11.59 15.61 4.62
N SER A 61 -12.27 15.59 5.76
CA SER A 61 -13.68 16.01 5.90
C SER A 61 -14.63 15.31 4.89
N GLY A 62 -14.36 14.03 4.60
CA GLY A 62 -15.15 13.23 3.66
C GLY A 62 -14.84 13.47 2.17
N ALA A 63 -13.86 14.33 1.86
CA ALA A 63 -13.45 14.60 0.48
C ALA A 63 -13.03 13.34 -0.29
N ILE A 64 -12.35 12.40 0.37
CA ILE A 64 -12.04 11.09 -0.18
C ILE A 64 -12.76 10.03 0.62
N SER A 65 -13.72 9.38 -0.05
CA SER A 65 -14.46 8.28 0.54
C SER A 65 -13.52 7.10 0.86
N GLN A 66 -13.77 6.43 1.98
CA GLN A 66 -13.09 5.18 2.34
C GLN A 66 -13.10 4.16 1.19
N ARG A 67 -14.22 4.06 0.47
CA ARG A 67 -14.40 3.11 -0.65
C ARG A 67 -13.44 3.38 -1.81
N ALA A 68 -13.29 4.66 -2.19
CA ALA A 68 -12.38 5.03 -3.27
C ALA A 68 -10.94 4.69 -2.91
N MET A 69 -10.54 4.99 -1.68
CA MET A 69 -9.20 4.71 -1.20
C MET A 69 -8.92 3.21 -1.09
N LEU A 70 -9.83 2.45 -0.47
CA LEU A 70 -9.71 0.99 -0.33
C LEU A 70 -9.67 0.30 -1.70
N THR A 71 -10.53 0.69 -2.63
CA THR A 71 -10.55 0.12 -3.99
C THR A 71 -9.28 0.46 -4.75
N GLY A 72 -8.82 1.71 -4.70
CA GLY A 72 -7.59 2.15 -5.34
C GLY A 72 -6.37 1.38 -4.82
N LEU A 73 -6.22 1.29 -3.50
CA LEU A 73 -5.14 0.53 -2.87
C LEU A 73 -5.20 -0.95 -3.21
N SER A 74 -6.38 -1.56 -3.19
CA SER A 74 -6.55 -3.00 -3.51
C SER A 74 -6.17 -3.30 -4.95
N ILE A 75 -6.58 -2.45 -5.90
CA ILE A 75 -6.21 -2.60 -7.32
C ILE A 75 -4.70 -2.40 -7.49
N GLY A 76 -4.14 -1.33 -6.92
CA GLY A 76 -2.71 -1.02 -7.03
C GLY A 76 -1.86 -2.17 -6.50
N ILE A 77 -2.15 -2.64 -5.28
CA ILE A 77 -1.39 -3.72 -4.63
C ILE A 77 -1.61 -5.05 -5.35
N GLY A 78 -2.82 -5.35 -5.83
CA GLY A 78 -3.07 -6.50 -6.70
C GLY A 78 -2.16 -6.51 -7.95
N LEU A 79 -2.05 -5.36 -8.63
CA LEU A 79 -1.14 -5.20 -9.77
C LEU A 79 0.34 -5.29 -9.36
N SER A 80 0.69 -4.79 -8.18
CA SER A 80 2.06 -4.88 -7.66
C SER A 80 2.48 -6.32 -7.37
N VAL A 81 1.59 -7.11 -6.77
CA VAL A 81 1.79 -8.55 -6.54
C VAL A 81 1.86 -9.31 -7.87
N CYS A 82 1.02 -8.95 -8.84
CA CYS A 82 1.08 -9.48 -10.20
C CYS A 82 2.46 -9.30 -10.85
N ILE A 83 2.97 -8.07 -10.85
CA ILE A 83 4.31 -7.74 -11.36
C ILE A 83 5.38 -8.50 -10.57
N SER A 84 5.21 -8.63 -9.25
CA SER A 84 6.11 -9.41 -8.41
C SER A 84 6.15 -10.88 -8.81
N MET A 85 5.00 -11.50 -9.15
CA MET A 85 4.96 -12.88 -9.62
C MET A 85 5.59 -13.05 -11.00
N VAL A 86 5.39 -12.09 -11.92
CA VAL A 86 6.15 -12.05 -13.18
C VAL A 86 7.65 -12.05 -12.90
N ARG A 87 8.11 -11.26 -11.92
CA ARG A 87 9.51 -11.20 -11.52
C ARG A 87 10.03 -12.52 -10.98
N VAL A 88 9.26 -13.19 -10.10
CA VAL A 88 9.62 -14.51 -9.54
C VAL A 88 9.78 -15.55 -10.66
N ILE A 89 8.93 -15.51 -11.69
CA ILE A 89 9.01 -16.43 -12.84
C ILE A 89 10.20 -16.11 -13.76
N THR A 90 10.49 -14.82 -13.98
CA THR A 90 11.45 -14.37 -15.01
C THR A 90 12.84 -14.09 -14.47
N GLY A 91 13.02 -13.94 -13.16
CA GLY A 91 14.30 -13.58 -12.53
C GLY A 91 14.76 -12.14 -12.79
N ILE A 92 13.86 -11.26 -13.28
CA ILE A 92 14.21 -9.85 -13.53
C ILE A 92 14.61 -9.17 -12.22
N SER A 93 15.65 -8.33 -12.24
CA SER A 93 16.05 -7.59 -11.05
C SER A 93 14.95 -6.64 -10.57
N ILE A 94 14.67 -6.67 -9.27
CA ILE A 94 13.71 -5.78 -8.60
C ILE A 94 13.99 -4.30 -8.85
N LEU A 95 15.26 -3.93 -9.05
CA LEU A 95 15.68 -2.53 -9.20
C LEU A 95 15.02 -1.86 -10.42
N TRP A 96 14.69 -2.63 -11.46
CA TRP A 96 13.96 -2.14 -12.63
C TRP A 96 12.55 -1.64 -12.33
N PHE A 97 11.98 -2.05 -11.19
CA PHE A 97 10.67 -1.61 -10.75
C PHE A 97 10.77 -0.63 -9.58
N LEU A 98 11.69 -0.90 -8.65
CA LEU A 98 11.85 -0.08 -7.46
C LEU A 98 12.36 1.33 -7.79
N ILE A 99 13.39 1.45 -8.63
CA ILE A 99 13.99 2.74 -8.94
C ILE A 99 12.98 3.64 -9.67
N PRO A 100 12.34 3.21 -10.78
CA PRO A 100 11.33 4.05 -11.43
C PRO A 100 10.13 4.33 -10.53
N GLY A 101 9.70 3.36 -9.72
CA GLY A 101 8.58 3.52 -8.79
C GLY A 101 8.85 4.59 -7.74
N TYR A 102 10.01 4.57 -7.09
CA TYR A 102 10.39 5.60 -6.11
C TYR A 102 10.66 6.95 -6.76
N VAL A 103 11.27 6.99 -7.95
CA VAL A 103 11.45 8.25 -8.70
C VAL A 103 10.08 8.87 -9.01
N LEU A 104 9.11 8.07 -9.45
CA LEU A 104 7.74 8.52 -9.70
C LEU A 104 7.07 9.00 -8.40
N ALA A 105 7.19 8.23 -7.31
CA ALA A 105 6.62 8.60 -6.02
C ALA A 105 7.16 9.94 -5.50
N LEU A 106 8.48 10.15 -5.59
CA LEU A 106 9.12 11.41 -5.19
C LEU A 106 8.78 12.56 -6.14
N ALA A 107 8.66 12.30 -7.45
CA ALA A 107 8.24 13.32 -8.41
C ALA A 107 6.81 13.80 -8.15
N LEU A 108 5.89 12.88 -7.80
CA LEU A 108 4.51 13.22 -7.47
C LEU A 108 4.40 14.14 -6.24
N THR A 109 5.32 14.02 -5.28
CA THR A 109 5.33 14.83 -4.06
C THR A 109 5.42 16.33 -4.34
N PHE A 110 6.02 16.74 -5.46
CA PHE A 110 6.10 18.17 -5.82
C PHE A 110 4.78 18.76 -6.36
N VAL A 111 3.82 17.91 -6.74
CA VAL A 111 2.57 18.33 -7.43
C VAL A 111 1.33 18.11 -6.55
N VAL A 112 1.41 17.10 -5.68
CA VAL A 112 0.35 16.64 -4.79
C VAL A 112 0.32 17.45 -3.48
N PRO A 113 -0.87 17.78 -2.92
CA PRO A 113 -0.98 18.42 -1.61
C PRO A 113 -0.25 17.66 -0.50
N LYS A 114 0.29 18.36 0.51
CA LYS A 114 1.16 17.76 1.52
C LYS A 114 0.45 16.68 2.33
N ILE A 115 -0.82 16.88 2.66
CA ILE A 115 -1.65 15.87 3.34
C ILE A 115 -1.61 14.51 2.62
N PHE A 116 -1.79 14.48 1.29
CA PHE A 116 -1.75 13.24 0.51
C PHE A 116 -0.36 12.63 0.44
N THR A 117 0.67 13.46 0.39
CA THR A 117 2.05 13.00 0.47
C THR A 117 2.30 12.32 1.83
N GLY A 118 1.93 12.96 2.93
CA GLY A 118 2.10 12.41 4.29
C GLY A 118 1.38 11.07 4.45
N ILE A 119 0.12 11.01 4.03
CA ILE A 119 -0.68 9.77 4.04
C ILE A 119 -0.03 8.70 3.15
N ALA A 120 0.47 9.07 1.96
CA ALA A 120 1.10 8.14 1.03
C ALA A 120 2.35 7.47 1.64
N PHE A 121 3.18 8.23 2.36
CA PHE A 121 4.37 7.68 3.01
C PHE A 121 4.07 6.87 4.28
N ASP A 122 3.03 7.23 5.04
CA ASP A 122 2.58 6.43 6.21
C ASP A 122 1.93 5.10 5.77
N SER A 123 1.13 5.16 4.70
CA SER A 123 0.40 4.01 4.17
C SER A 123 1.27 2.87 3.66
N GLY A 124 2.52 3.15 3.27
CA GLY A 124 3.44 2.14 2.76
C GLY A 124 3.63 1.01 3.77
N GLY A 125 3.91 1.36 5.03
CA GLY A 125 4.06 0.40 6.13
C GLY A 125 2.75 -0.27 6.53
N VAL A 126 1.64 0.48 6.46
CA VAL A 126 0.29 -0.01 6.80
C VAL A 126 -0.17 -1.10 5.84
N CYS A 127 -0.01 -0.89 4.53
CA CYS A 127 -0.44 -1.84 3.51
C CYS A 127 0.47 -3.08 3.42
N SER A 128 1.76 -2.94 3.76
CA SER A 128 2.67 -4.08 3.98
C SER A 128 2.58 -4.62 5.42
N GLY A 129 1.41 -4.48 6.05
CA GLY A 129 1.16 -4.84 7.43
C GLY A 129 1.27 -6.34 7.72
N PRO A 130 0.91 -6.75 8.94
CA PRO A 130 1.08 -8.11 9.39
C PRO A 130 0.37 -9.16 8.53
N MET A 131 -0.84 -8.91 7.99
CA MET A 131 -1.50 -9.91 7.14
C MET A 131 -0.77 -10.03 5.80
N SER A 132 -0.43 -8.90 5.17
CA SER A 132 0.36 -8.87 3.93
C SER A 132 1.69 -9.62 4.08
N ALA A 133 2.47 -9.32 5.13
CA ALA A 133 3.75 -9.97 5.36
C ALA A 133 3.61 -11.47 5.64
N THR A 134 2.58 -11.88 6.39
CA THR A 134 2.41 -13.27 6.82
C THR A 134 1.83 -14.19 5.76
N PHE A 135 1.39 -13.65 4.62
CA PHE A 135 0.94 -14.46 3.49
C PHE A 135 1.75 -14.24 2.23
N LEU A 136 2.07 -12.99 1.84
CA LEU A 136 2.80 -12.73 0.60
C LEU A 136 4.26 -13.20 0.65
N LEU A 137 4.90 -13.06 1.81
CA LEU A 137 6.28 -13.50 2.00
C LEU A 137 6.43 -15.03 1.82
N PRO A 138 5.71 -15.89 2.58
CA PRO A 138 5.78 -17.34 2.38
C PRO A 138 5.25 -17.78 1.00
N PHE A 139 4.26 -17.08 0.44
CA PHE A 139 3.79 -17.33 -0.93
C PHE A 139 4.90 -17.11 -1.95
N ALA A 140 5.61 -15.98 -1.90
CA ALA A 140 6.74 -15.73 -2.77
C ALA A 140 7.92 -16.68 -2.50
N MET A 141 8.15 -17.07 -1.25
CA MET A 141 9.15 -18.10 -0.92
C MET A 141 8.82 -19.44 -1.59
N GLY A 142 7.59 -19.94 -1.44
CA GLY A 142 7.19 -21.21 -2.04
C GLY A 142 7.28 -21.20 -3.56
N ALA A 143 6.88 -20.10 -4.20
CA ALA A 143 7.04 -19.95 -5.65
C ALA A 143 8.52 -19.92 -6.08
N SER A 144 9.35 -19.16 -5.37
CA SER A 144 10.78 -19.02 -5.70
C SER A 144 11.56 -20.33 -5.46
N GLU A 145 11.26 -21.04 -4.37
CA GLU A 145 11.85 -22.36 -4.07
C GLU A 145 11.55 -23.38 -5.18
N ALA A 146 10.30 -23.45 -5.63
CA ALA A 146 9.89 -24.36 -6.71
C ALA A 146 10.52 -24.00 -8.07
N LEU A 147 10.77 -22.72 -8.33
CA LEU A 147 11.38 -22.24 -9.58
C LEU A 147 12.92 -22.19 -9.53
N GLY A 148 13.54 -22.48 -8.39
CA GLY A 148 15.00 -22.42 -8.22
C GLY A 148 15.55 -20.98 -8.19
N GLY A 149 14.72 -20.00 -7.79
CA GLY A 149 15.08 -18.60 -7.70
C GLY A 149 15.85 -18.24 -6.43
N ASN A 150 16.14 -16.95 -6.26
CA ASN A 150 16.71 -16.45 -5.01
C ASN A 150 15.58 -16.12 -4.04
N VAL A 151 15.23 -17.10 -3.20
CA VAL A 151 14.14 -17.05 -2.23
C VAL A 151 14.13 -15.76 -1.42
N LEU A 152 15.30 -15.33 -0.95
CA LEU A 152 15.43 -14.13 -0.14
C LEU A 152 15.09 -12.86 -0.94
N MET A 153 15.67 -12.70 -2.12
CA MET A 153 15.40 -11.54 -2.97
C MET A 153 13.95 -11.51 -3.46
N ASP A 154 13.38 -12.67 -3.76
CA ASP A 154 12.01 -12.76 -4.25
C ASP A 154 10.98 -12.45 -3.17
N ALA A 155 11.15 -13.06 -1.99
CA ALA A 155 10.24 -12.91 -0.86
C ALA A 155 10.27 -11.51 -0.25
N PHE A 156 11.45 -10.91 -0.05
CA PHE A 156 11.50 -9.51 0.39
C PHE A 156 11.16 -8.54 -0.73
N GLY A 157 11.41 -8.93 -1.97
CA GLY A 157 11.14 -8.08 -3.11
C GLY A 157 9.67 -7.90 -3.42
N ILE A 158 8.79 -8.85 -3.10
CA ILE A 158 7.33 -8.63 -3.16
C ILE A 158 6.89 -7.61 -2.10
N ILE A 159 7.45 -7.68 -0.89
CA ILE A 159 7.14 -6.74 0.18
C ILE A 159 7.54 -5.33 -0.23
N ALA A 160 8.75 -5.15 -0.76
CA ALA A 160 9.23 -3.85 -1.21
C ALA A 160 8.35 -3.24 -2.33
N MET A 161 7.86 -4.08 -3.25
CA MET A 161 6.93 -3.66 -4.30
C MET A 161 5.57 -3.23 -3.72
N VAL A 162 5.02 -4.03 -2.79
CA VAL A 162 3.75 -3.71 -2.11
C VAL A 162 3.86 -2.44 -1.28
N THR A 163 4.95 -2.25 -0.51
CA THR A 163 5.18 -1.05 0.30
C THR A 163 5.29 0.21 -0.57
N MET A 164 5.91 0.13 -1.75
CA MET A 164 6.06 1.27 -2.66
C MET A 164 4.76 1.66 -3.37
N THR A 165 3.82 0.73 -3.52
CA THR A 165 2.60 0.93 -4.32
C THR A 165 1.62 1.97 -3.74
N PRO A 166 1.33 2.00 -2.42
CA PRO A 166 0.55 3.05 -1.80
C PRO A 166 1.11 4.46 -2.03
N LEU A 167 2.44 4.61 -2.08
CA LEU A 167 3.08 5.91 -2.30
C LEU A 167 2.60 6.52 -3.61
N ILE A 168 2.53 5.71 -4.67
CA ILE A 168 2.07 6.17 -5.99
C ILE A 168 0.54 6.27 -6.02
N THR A 169 -0.15 5.25 -5.50
CA THR A 169 -1.61 5.13 -5.61
C THR A 169 -2.34 6.27 -4.91
N ILE A 170 -1.94 6.61 -3.67
CA ILE A 170 -2.58 7.67 -2.88
C ILE A 170 -2.28 9.04 -3.48
N GLN A 171 -1.04 9.25 -3.94
CA GLN A 171 -0.67 10.51 -4.60
C GLN A 171 -1.45 10.73 -5.91
N ILE A 172 -1.63 9.69 -6.72
CA ILE A 172 -2.50 9.77 -7.91
C ILE A 172 -3.95 10.09 -7.53
N LEU A 173 -4.48 9.46 -6.49
CA LEU A 173 -5.83 9.75 -6.01
C LEU A 173 -5.96 11.21 -5.56
N GLY A 174 -4.95 11.73 -4.86
CA GLY A 174 -4.85 13.15 -4.47
C GLY A 174 -4.82 14.10 -5.67
N LEU A 175 -4.09 13.77 -6.75
CA LEU A 175 -4.10 14.57 -7.98
C LEU A 175 -5.47 14.58 -8.67
N VAL A 176 -6.09 13.41 -8.82
CA VAL A 176 -7.42 13.28 -9.43
C VAL A 176 -8.44 14.09 -8.63
N TYR A 177 -8.35 14.03 -7.31
CA TYR A 177 -9.20 14.82 -6.43
C TYR A 177 -8.96 16.33 -6.58
N LYS A 178 -7.70 16.79 -6.52
CA LYS A 178 -7.33 18.21 -6.72
C LYS A 178 -7.89 18.74 -8.03
N LYS A 179 -7.80 17.96 -9.11
CA LYS A 179 -8.36 18.33 -10.42
C LYS A 179 -9.88 18.46 -10.39
N ARG A 180 -10.59 17.50 -9.79
CA ARG A 180 -12.07 17.54 -9.68
C ARG A 180 -12.57 18.74 -8.88
N MET A 181 -11.88 19.13 -7.81
CA MET A 181 -12.24 20.32 -7.02
C MET A 181 -12.07 21.62 -7.80
N ILE A 182 -11.00 21.74 -8.60
CA ILE A 182 -10.78 22.89 -9.48
C ILE A 182 -11.90 22.98 -10.54
N GLU A 183 -12.27 21.84 -11.14
CA GLU A 183 -13.33 21.77 -12.17
C GLU A 183 -14.73 22.08 -11.60
N ALA A 184 -15.00 21.72 -10.34
CA ALA A 184 -16.28 21.97 -9.68
C ALA A 184 -16.49 23.43 -9.24
N GLY A 185 -15.47 24.29 -9.32
CA GLY A 185 -15.55 25.69 -8.86
C GLY A 185 -15.65 25.85 -7.33
N GLU A 186 -15.55 24.76 -6.57
CA GLU A 186 -15.58 24.70 -5.10
C GLU A 186 -14.19 25.03 -4.51
N ALA A 187 -13.63 26.18 -4.91
CA ALA A 187 -12.27 26.56 -4.54
C ALA A 187 -12.17 27.03 -3.08
N LYS A 188 -12.26 26.11 -2.13
CA LYS A 188 -11.30 26.10 -1.02
C LYS A 188 -10.24 25.05 -1.38
N PRO A 189 -9.07 25.48 -1.88
CA PRO A 189 -7.95 24.57 -2.07
C PRO A 189 -7.69 23.84 -0.75
N ILE A 190 -7.46 22.53 -0.77
CA ILE A 190 -6.95 21.79 0.40
C ILE A 190 -5.71 22.50 0.97
N ASP A 191 -4.90 23.10 0.10
CA ASP A 191 -3.75 23.94 0.45
C ASP A 191 -4.11 25.13 1.37
N LYS A 192 -5.37 25.61 1.41
CA LYS A 192 -5.85 26.64 2.34
C LYS A 192 -6.35 26.08 3.68
N ILE A 193 -6.76 24.82 3.74
CA ILE A 193 -7.13 24.14 5.00
C ILE A 193 -5.85 23.92 5.82
N GLU A 194 -4.76 23.50 5.16
CA GLU A 194 -3.43 23.40 5.78
C GLU A 194 -2.92 24.75 6.31
N ALA A 195 -3.17 25.85 5.59
CA ALA A 195 -2.78 27.19 6.05
C ALA A 195 -3.61 27.70 7.24
N GLU A 196 -4.84 27.22 7.45
CA GLU A 196 -5.65 27.54 8.63
C GLU A 196 -5.28 26.65 9.85
N GLU A 197 -4.89 25.39 9.66
CA GLU A 197 -4.45 24.49 10.75
C GLU A 197 -3.06 24.84 11.31
N ASP A 198 -2.14 25.37 10.48
CA ASP A 198 -0.86 25.90 10.96
C ASP A 198 -1.02 27.21 11.77
N ILE A 199 -2.16 27.91 11.65
CA ILE A 199 -2.51 29.13 12.41
C ILE A 199 -3.48 28.77 13.54
N ILE A 200 -3.05 27.91 14.46
CA ILE A 200 -3.60 27.93 15.81
C ILE A 200 -2.76 28.96 16.57
N GLU A 201 -3.23 30.21 16.58
CA GLU A 201 -2.77 31.23 17.51
C GLU A 201 -2.90 30.66 18.94
N TYR A 202 -1.77 30.49 19.62
CA TYR A 202 -1.71 30.36 21.07
C TYR A 202 -2.11 31.70 21.70
N GLU A 203 -3.37 32.12 21.54
CA GLU A 203 -3.85 33.34 22.17
C GLU A 203 -4.25 33.03 23.63
N GLU A 204 -3.28 33.32 24.51
CA GLU A 204 -3.47 33.82 25.88
C GLU A 204 -4.58 33.18 26.73
N ALA A 205 -4.32 31.99 27.29
CA ALA A 205 -5.14 31.43 28.37
C ALA A 205 -4.37 31.23 29.69
N ASN A 206 -3.33 32.02 29.98
CA ASN A 206 -2.49 31.77 31.17
C ASN A 206 -1.88 32.98 31.91
N LEU A 207 -2.53 34.15 31.94
CA LEU A 207 -2.00 35.31 32.70
C LEU A 207 -3.03 36.12 33.52
N ALA A 208 -4.20 35.58 33.86
CA ALA A 208 -5.20 36.28 34.70
C ALA A 208 -5.48 35.63 36.07
N ASN A 209 -4.59 34.78 36.58
CA ASN A 209 -4.66 34.23 37.93
C ASN A 209 -3.28 34.27 38.61
N GLU A 210 -2.77 35.47 38.90
CA GLU A 210 -1.82 35.73 39.99
C GLU A 210 -2.21 37.02 40.72
#